data_AF-A0A1I3RJC2-F1
#
_entry.id   AF-A0A1I3RJC2-F1
#
_cell.length_a   1.000
_cell.length_b   1.000
_cell.length_c   1.000
_cell.angle_alpha   90.00
_cell.angle_beta   90.00
_cell.angle_gamma   90.00
#
_symmetry.space_group_name_H-M   'P 1'
#
loop_
_entity.id
_entity.type
_entity.pdbx_description
1 polymer ?
#
loop_
_entity_poly.entity_id
_entity_poly.type
_entity_poly.pdbx_seq_one_letter_code
_entity_poly.pdbx_strand_id
1 'polypeptide(L)'
;MGIEAVRAFLEALAPDISIIEQASSTATVLDAAATLNVLPGQIAKTPSLRVGDAVVLVVAVCDYRPDNRKVKDALGSRPRMLVPRRGMQPRRGIEFR
;
A
#
# COMPACT_ATOMS: atom_id res chain seq x y z
N MET A 1 3.13 5.91 -12.43
CA MET A 1 2.62 4.55 -12.66
C MET A 1 1.11 4.68 -12.77
N GLY A 2 0.55 4.26 -13.91
CA GLY A 2 -0.88 4.35 -14.23
C GLY A 2 -1.57 2.99 -14.06
N ILE A 3 -2.91 2.96 -14.11
CA ILE A 3 -3.70 1.72 -14.04
C ILE A 3 -3.33 0.74 -15.16
N GLU A 4 -3.01 1.23 -16.37
CA GLU A 4 -2.61 0.38 -17.50
C GLU A 4 -1.33 -0.42 -17.25
N ALA A 5 -0.36 0.19 -16.54
CA ALA A 5 0.86 -0.52 -16.18
C ALA A 5 0.58 -1.64 -15.16
N VAL A 6 -0.39 -1.43 -14.26
CA VAL A 6 -0.83 -2.44 -13.29
C VAL A 6 -1.57 -3.57 -14.01
N ARG A 7 -2.46 -3.23 -14.96
CA ARG A 7 -3.20 -4.20 -15.77
C ARG A 7 -2.27 -5.11 -16.55
N ALA A 8 -1.33 -4.54 -17.31
CA ALA A 8 -0.34 -5.32 -18.07
C ALA A 8 0.53 -6.21 -17.16
N PHE A 9 0.89 -5.74 -15.96
CA PHE A 9 1.66 -6.52 -15.00
C PHE A 9 0.86 -7.72 -14.46
N LEU A 10 -0.43 -7.52 -14.12
CA LEU A 10 -1.28 -8.60 -13.62
C LEU A 10 -1.64 -9.61 -14.71
N GLU A 11 -1.91 -9.17 -15.94
CA GLU A 11 -2.17 -10.09 -17.07
C GLU A 11 -1.01 -11.06 -17.31
N ALA A 12 0.23 -10.59 -17.14
CA ALA A 12 1.43 -11.41 -17.34
C ALA A 12 1.72 -12.39 -16.19
N LEU A 13 1.33 -12.06 -14.95
CA LEU A 13 1.81 -12.77 -13.75
C LEU A 13 0.71 -13.35 -12.86
N ALA A 14 -0.50 -12.81 -12.92
CA ALA A 14 -1.66 -13.18 -12.12
C ALA A 14 -2.98 -12.86 -12.87
N PRO A 15 -3.23 -13.54 -14.01
CA PRO A 15 -4.37 -13.23 -14.88
C PRO A 15 -5.74 -13.54 -14.25
N ASP A 16 -5.76 -14.28 -13.15
CA ASP A 16 -6.94 -14.57 -12.34
C ASP A 16 -7.34 -13.40 -11.41
N ILE A 17 -6.46 -12.42 -11.20
CA ILE A 17 -6.74 -11.24 -10.39
C ILE A 17 -7.49 -10.19 -11.21
N SER A 18 -8.74 -9.94 -10.83
CA SER A 18 -9.57 -8.91 -11.44
C SER A 18 -9.32 -7.53 -10.79
N ILE A 19 -9.19 -6.50 -11.63
CA ILE A 19 -9.11 -5.10 -11.20
C ILE A 19 -10.54 -4.55 -11.07
N ILE A 20 -10.85 -3.97 -9.91
CA ILE A 20 -12.11 -3.24 -9.67
C ILE A 20 -11.79 -1.75 -9.73
N GLU A 21 -12.35 -1.05 -10.71
CA GLU A 21 -12.22 0.40 -10.85
C GLU A 21 -13.47 1.10 -10.29
N GLN A 22 -13.27 2.11 -9.44
CA GLN A 22 -14.35 2.85 -8.80
C GLN A 22 -14.19 4.34 -9.08
N ALA A 23 -15.30 5.01 -9.40
CA ALA A 23 -15.32 6.45 -9.65
C ALA A 23 -15.28 7.28 -8.35
N SER A 24 -15.62 6.67 -7.21
CA SER A 24 -15.59 7.30 -5.90
C SER A 24 -14.19 7.28 -5.28
N SER A 25 -13.85 8.34 -4.56
CA SER A 25 -12.58 8.44 -3.83
C SER A 25 -12.50 7.36 -2.74
N THR A 26 -11.49 6.49 -2.83
CA THR A 26 -11.14 5.51 -1.77
C THR A 26 -10.05 6.08 -0.84
N ALA A 27 -10.11 7.38 -0.54
CA ALA A 27 -9.05 8.10 0.17
C ALA A 27 -8.84 7.61 1.61
N THR A 28 -9.88 7.04 2.22
CA THR A 28 -9.77 6.38 3.54
C THR A 28 -10.08 4.90 3.45
N VAL A 29 -9.62 4.18 4.47
CA VAL A 29 -9.87 2.74 4.63
C VAL A 29 -11.35 2.45 4.71
N LEU A 30 -12.11 3.29 5.43
CA LEU A 30 -13.55 3.13 5.61
C LEU A 30 -14.29 3.37 4.30
N ASP A 31 -13.90 4.39 3.52
CA ASP A 31 -14.49 4.66 2.21
C ASP A 31 -14.22 3.51 1.24
N ALA A 32 -12.99 3.00 1.20
CA ALA A 32 -12.62 1.86 0.37
C ALA A 32 -13.40 0.60 0.75
N ALA A 33 -13.48 0.30 2.04
CA ALA A 33 -14.19 -0.85 2.57
C ALA A 33 -15.69 -0.80 2.24
N ALA A 34 -16.31 0.36 2.44
CA ALA A 34 -17.72 0.57 2.11
C ALA A 34 -17.97 0.44 0.61
N THR A 35 -17.14 1.05 -0.23
CA THR A 35 -17.32 1.02 -1.69
C THR A 35 -17.12 -0.40 -2.25
N LEU A 36 -16.25 -1.21 -1.64
CA LEU A 36 -16.01 -2.60 -2.06
C LEU A 36 -16.91 -3.61 -1.32
N ASN A 37 -17.76 -3.15 -0.39
CA ASN A 37 -18.59 -3.99 0.47
C ASN A 37 -17.79 -5.08 1.22
N VAL A 38 -16.67 -4.68 1.83
CA VAL A 38 -15.78 -5.54 2.62
C VAL A 38 -15.54 -4.96 4.01
N LEU A 39 -14.96 -5.76 4.90
CA LEU A 39 -14.51 -5.28 6.21
C LEU A 39 -13.26 -4.38 6.06
N PRO A 40 -13.07 -3.36 6.91
CA PRO A 40 -11.86 -2.53 6.90
C PRO A 40 -10.54 -3.31 6.97
N GLY A 41 -10.52 -4.44 7.70
CA GLY A 41 -9.38 -5.35 7.79
C GLY A 41 -9.05 -6.10 6.50
N GLN A 42 -9.91 -6.03 5.48
CA GLN A 42 -9.67 -6.57 4.14
C GLN A 42 -9.07 -5.53 3.19
N ILE A 43 -8.96 -4.27 3.60
CA ILE A 43 -8.27 -3.23 2.84
C ILE A 43 -6.79 -3.24 3.21
N ALA A 44 -5.92 -3.40 2.21
CA ALA A 44 -4.48 -3.36 2.39
C ALA A 44 -3.88 -2.01 1.99
N LYS A 45 -2.79 -1.62 2.66
CA LYS A 45 -1.91 -0.51 2.30
C LYS A 45 -0.52 -1.03 1.99
N THR A 46 0.19 -0.30 1.14
CA THR A 46 1.57 -0.62 0.74
C THR A 46 2.53 0.53 1.08
N PRO A 47 2.83 0.82 2.36
CA PRO A 47 3.83 1.81 2.72
C PRO A 47 5.25 1.35 2.34
N SER A 48 6.06 2.29 1.85
CA SER A 48 7.51 2.11 1.72
C SER A 48 8.20 2.48 3.04
N LEU A 49 9.06 1.60 3.53
CA LEU A 49 9.81 1.76 4.78
C LEU A 49 11.31 1.61 4.53
N ARG A 50 12.13 2.23 5.38
CA ARG A 50 13.56 1.96 5.50
C ARG A 50 13.81 1.01 6.65
N VAL A 51 14.60 -0.03 6.41
CA VAL A 51 15.02 -1.02 7.41
C VAL A 51 16.52 -1.22 7.25
N GLY A 52 17.30 -0.72 8.22
CA GLY A 52 18.76 -0.61 8.05
C GLY A 52 19.07 0.21 6.79
N ASP A 53 19.86 -0.37 5.90
CA ASP A 53 20.26 0.26 4.62
C ASP A 53 19.31 -0.06 3.46
N ALA A 54 18.30 -0.91 3.67
CA ALA A 54 17.35 -1.31 2.62
C ALA A 54 16.07 -0.46 2.63
N VAL A 55 15.48 -0.28 1.45
CA VAL A 55 14.11 0.22 1.29
C VAL A 55 13.22 -0.96 0.91
N VAL A 56 12.13 -1.15 1.65
CA VAL A 56 11.18 -2.25 1.47
C VAL A 56 9.77 -1.71 1.26
N LEU A 57 8.97 -2.44 0.49
CA LEU A 57 7.53 -2.24 0.41
C LEU A 57 6.85 -3.26 1.32
N VAL A 58 5.99 -2.80 2.24
CA VAL A 58 5.27 -3.70 3.15
C VAL A 58 3.80 -3.69 2.77
N VAL A 59 3.22 -4.85 2.47
CA VAL A 59 1.77 -5.01 2.36
C VAL A 59 1.22 -5.29 3.75
N ALA A 60 0.31 -4.45 4.23
CA ALA A 60 -0.29 -4.60 5.55
C ALA A 60 -1.77 -4.23 5.52
N VAL A 61 -2.57 -4.89 6.37
CA VAL A 61 -3.96 -4.47 6.61
C VAL A 61 -4.01 -3.04 7.15
N CYS A 62 -5.03 -2.31 6.74
CA CYS A 62 -5.13 -0.88 7.00
C CYS A 62 -5.53 -0.52 8.43
N ASP A 63 -6.24 -1.42 9.12
CA ASP A 63 -6.72 -1.28 10.50
C ASP A 63 -5.64 -1.57 11.57
N TYR A 64 -4.49 -2.10 11.16
CA TYR A 64 -3.37 -2.37 12.06
C TYR A 64 -2.16 -1.47 11.79
N ARG A 65 -1.47 -1.11 12.87
CA ARG A 65 -0.17 -0.44 12.83
C ARG A 65 0.92 -1.51 12.94
N PRO A 66 1.83 -1.64 11.95
CA PRO A 66 2.92 -2.59 12.04
C PRO A 66 3.71 -2.44 13.34
N ASP A 67 3.89 -3.56 14.05
CA ASP A 67 4.64 -3.60 15.29
C ASP A 67 6.15 -3.52 14.97
N ASN A 68 6.82 -2.50 15.50
CA ASN A 68 8.23 -2.25 15.23
C ASN A 68 9.16 -3.38 15.68
N ARG A 69 8.79 -4.10 16.75
CA ARG A 69 9.55 -5.25 17.23
C ARG A 69 9.39 -6.41 16.27
N LYS A 70 8.16 -6.75 15.88
CA LYS A 70 7.93 -7.82 14.88
C LYS A 70 8.64 -7.53 13.57
N VAL A 71 8.60 -6.28 13.09
CA VAL A 71 9.31 -5.90 11.86
C VAL A 71 10.83 -5.98 12.03
N LYS A 72 11.38 -5.56 13.18
CA LYS A 72 12.82 -5.71 13.47
C LYS A 72 13.22 -7.18 13.52
N ASP A 73 12.44 -8.00 14.18
CA ASP A 73 12.72 -9.43 14.33
C ASP A 73 12.67 -10.15 12.97
N ALA A 74 11.74 -9.74 12.08
CA ALA A 74 11.60 -10.32 10.74
C ALA A 74 12.59 -9.75 9.69
N LEU A 75 12.92 -8.46 9.75
CA LEU A 75 13.68 -7.75 8.71
C LEU A 75 15.05 -7.25 9.19
N GLY A 76 15.46 -7.59 10.42
CA GLY A 76 16.80 -7.32 10.97
C GLY A 76 17.02 -5.92 11.55
N SER A 77 16.13 -4.95 11.32
CA SER A 77 16.28 -3.60 11.87
C SER A 77 14.95 -2.90 12.14
N ARG A 78 14.98 -1.89 13.02
CA ARG A 78 13.77 -1.14 13.37
C ARG A 78 13.30 -0.33 12.16
N PRO A 79 12.05 -0.47 11.70
CA PRO A 79 11.58 0.26 10.53
C PRO A 79 11.49 1.77 10.79
N ARG A 80 11.73 2.54 9.74
CA ARG A 80 11.54 3.99 9.69
C ARG A 80 10.71 4.35 8.46
N MET A 81 9.73 5.23 8.63
CA MET A 81 8.99 5.76 7.49
C MET A 81 9.93 6.58 6.60
N LEU A 82 9.82 6.44 5.29
CA LEU A 82 10.59 7.26 4.37
C LEU A 82 10.16 8.73 4.52
N VAL A 83 11.14 9.62 4.64
CA VAL A 83 10.89 11.05 4.58
C VAL A 83 10.56 11.42 3.13
N PRO A 84 9.53 12.25 2.89
CA PRO A 84 9.26 12.77 1.56
C PRO A 84 10.51 13.48 1.02
N ARG A 85 10.82 13.26 -0.26
CA ARG A 85 11.86 14.04 -0.94
C ARG A 85 11.47 15.53 -0.88
N ARG A 86 12.44 16.42 -0.70
CA ARG A 86 12.20 17.88 -0.63
C ARG A 86 11.38 18.33 -1.85
N GLY A 87 10.24 18.97 -1.61
CA GLY A 87 9.29 19.38 -2.67
C GLY A 87 8.21 18.35 -3.03
N MET A 88 8.24 17.15 -2.45
CA MET A 88 7.20 16.13 -2.62
C MET A 88 6.22 16.16 -1.45
N GLN A 89 4.92 16.32 -1.73
CA GLN A 89 3.88 16.20 -0.71
C GLN A 89 3.81 14.75 -0.19
N PRO A 90 3.47 14.53 1.09
CA PRO A 90 3.22 13.20 1.62
C PRO A 90 2.10 12.54 0.81
N ARG A 91 2.39 11.43 0.13
CA ARG A 91 1.38 10.70 -0.63
C ARG A 91 0.61 9.77 0.32
N ARG A 92 -0.71 9.97 0.42
CA ARG A 92 -1.62 9.02 1.07
C ARG A 92 -2.18 8.11 -0.02
N GLY A 93 -1.47 7.01 -0.29
CA GLY A 93 -1.84 6.05 -1.34
C GLY A 93 -1.17 6.29 -2.70
N ILE A 94 -1.48 5.40 -3.64
CA ILE A 94 -1.07 5.53 -5.05
C ILE A 94 -2.08 6.46 -5.72
N GLU A 95 -1.73 7.74 -5.88
CA GLU A 95 -2.46 8.63 -6.77
C GLU A 95 -2.10 8.27 -8.21
N PHE A 96 -3.01 7.60 -8.90
CA PHE A 96 -2.98 7.49 -10.36
C PHE A 96 -3.38 8.86 -10.90
N ARG A 97 -2.41 9.59 -11.45
CA ARG A 97 -2.65 10.72 -12.34
C ARG A 97 -2.53 10.25 -13.77
#